data_AF-A0A7V4MQI1-F1
#
_entry.id   AF-A0A7V4MQI1-F1
#
_cell.length_a   1.000
_cell.length_b   1.000
_cell.length_c   1.000
_cell.angle_alpha   90.00
_cell.angle_beta   90.00
_cell.angle_gamma   90.00
#
_symmetry.space_group_name_H-M   'P 1'
#
loop_
_entity.id
_entity.type
_entity.pdbx_description
1 polymer ?
#
loop_
_entity_poly.entity_id
_entity_poly.type
_entity_poly.pdbx_seq_one_letter_code
_entity_poly.pdbx_strand_id
1 'polypeptide(L)'
;PKLAPACVTRVQEEMEVVTNSERLREYRKMITELLFAERNHVCAVCVANGHCELQDLARKVGMDHVRYDYQFPNLPVDITHQRFGLDHNRCILCTRCVRVCDQIEGAHTWDISGRGHGARVITDMNAPWGEAKSCTSCGKCVTACPTGALFKKGSTVAEMERDRTRLEFIVTAREKKQWIG
;
A
#
# COMPACT_ATOMS: atom_id res chain seq x y z
N PRO A 1 -17.73 -9.09 -22.70
CA PRO A 1 -16.61 -9.80 -22.01
C PRO A 1 -16.14 -9.08 -20.74
N LYS A 2 -15.83 -9.83 -19.67
CA LYS A 2 -15.33 -9.31 -18.38
C LYS A 2 -13.85 -8.94 -18.50
N LEU A 3 -13.42 -7.90 -17.77
CA LEU A 3 -12.00 -7.53 -17.68
C LEU A 3 -11.25 -8.50 -16.75
N ALA A 4 -10.00 -8.83 -17.10
CA ALA A 4 -9.17 -9.77 -16.35
C ALA A 4 -8.04 -9.05 -15.60
N PRO A 5 -7.74 -9.43 -14.35
CA PRO A 5 -6.64 -8.85 -13.58
C PRO A 5 -5.27 -9.36 -14.07
N ALA A 6 -4.48 -8.48 -14.68
CA ALA A 6 -3.18 -8.83 -15.27
C ALA A 6 -2.18 -9.47 -14.28
N CYS A 7 -2.27 -9.16 -12.99
CA CYS A 7 -1.32 -9.68 -11.98
C CYS A 7 -1.49 -11.17 -11.64
N VAL A 8 -2.61 -11.79 -12.01
CA VAL A 8 -2.89 -13.21 -11.69
C VAL A 8 -3.41 -14.01 -12.88
N THR A 9 -3.81 -13.34 -13.97
CA THR A 9 -4.18 -14.01 -15.22
C THR A 9 -2.96 -14.70 -15.82
N ARG A 10 -3.04 -16.03 -15.97
CA ARG A 10 -1.99 -16.83 -16.62
C ARG A 10 -2.00 -16.59 -18.12
N VAL A 11 -0.81 -16.45 -18.71
CA VAL A 11 -0.64 -16.37 -20.17
C VAL A 11 -1.10 -17.68 -20.82
N GLN A 12 -1.71 -17.57 -21.99
CA GLN A 12 -2.13 -18.71 -22.81
C GLN A 12 -1.58 -18.53 -24.22
N GLU A 13 -1.42 -19.63 -24.92
CA GLU A 13 -1.01 -19.63 -26.33
C GLU A 13 -1.99 -18.77 -27.15
N GLU A 14 -1.44 -17.99 -28.08
CA GLU A 14 -2.22 -17.06 -28.93
C GLU A 14 -3.05 -15.99 -28.17
N MET A 15 -2.76 -15.74 -26.87
CA MET A 15 -3.47 -14.74 -26.10
C MET A 15 -3.18 -13.31 -26.60
N GLU A 16 -4.21 -12.63 -27.10
CA GLU A 16 -4.15 -11.20 -27.40
C GLU A 16 -4.48 -10.32 -26.19
N VAL A 17 -3.55 -9.45 -25.81
CA VAL A 17 -3.70 -8.56 -24.65
C VAL A 17 -3.81 -7.10 -25.09
N VAL A 18 -5.00 -6.54 -24.98
CA VAL A 18 -5.23 -5.10 -25.16
C VAL A 18 -5.05 -4.40 -23.82
N THR A 19 -4.06 -3.53 -23.70
CA THR A 19 -3.74 -2.83 -22.44
C THR A 19 -4.18 -1.36 -22.42
N ASN A 20 -4.55 -0.80 -23.57
CA ASN A 20 -4.87 0.61 -23.76
C ASN A 20 -6.12 0.84 -24.63
N SER A 21 -7.27 0.37 -24.16
CA SER A 21 -8.58 0.71 -24.74
C SER A 21 -9.25 1.83 -23.94
N GLU A 22 -10.22 2.52 -24.53
CA GLU A 22 -11.05 3.51 -23.84
C GLU A 22 -11.74 2.93 -22.60
N ARG A 23 -12.38 1.77 -22.76
CA ARG A 23 -12.97 1.01 -21.64
C ARG A 23 -11.97 0.77 -20.50
N LEU A 24 -10.72 0.37 -20.80
CA LEU A 24 -9.72 0.16 -19.75
C LEU A 24 -9.31 1.46 -19.05
N ARG A 25 -9.23 2.57 -19.79
CA ARG A 25 -8.90 3.89 -19.22
C ARG A 25 -9.99 4.33 -18.25
N GLU A 26 -11.26 4.21 -18.62
CA GLU A 26 -12.41 4.54 -17.77
C GLU A 26 -12.45 3.68 -16.49
N TYR A 27 -12.27 2.36 -16.62
CA TYR A 27 -12.27 1.47 -15.46
C TYR A 27 -11.12 1.75 -14.49
N ARG A 28 -9.91 2.04 -15.00
CA ARG A 28 -8.76 2.41 -14.16
C ARG A 28 -9.00 3.73 -13.44
N LYS A 29 -9.55 4.74 -14.13
CA LYS A 29 -9.93 6.03 -13.52
C LYS A 29 -10.98 5.81 -12.42
N MET A 30 -12.05 5.07 -12.72
CA MET A 30 -13.09 4.72 -11.73
C MET A 30 -12.53 4.02 -10.49
N ILE A 31 -11.72 2.96 -10.66
CA ILE A 31 -11.13 2.24 -9.51
C ILE A 31 -10.26 3.18 -8.68
N THR A 32 -9.48 4.04 -9.34
CA THR A 32 -8.65 5.02 -8.64
C THR A 32 -9.51 6.00 -7.84
N GLU A 33 -10.58 6.54 -8.43
CA GLU A 33 -11.52 7.41 -7.72
C GLU A 33 -12.15 6.73 -6.50
N LEU A 34 -12.54 5.46 -6.60
CA LEU A 34 -13.09 4.70 -5.48
C LEU A 34 -12.06 4.51 -4.34
N LEU A 35 -10.79 4.26 -4.67
CA LEU A 35 -9.72 4.20 -3.67
C LEU A 35 -9.55 5.54 -2.94
N PHE A 36 -9.69 6.66 -3.65
CA PHE A 36 -9.68 7.99 -3.02
C PHE A 36 -10.93 8.23 -2.17
N ALA A 37 -12.11 7.77 -2.60
CA ALA A 37 -13.38 7.99 -1.91
C ALA A 37 -13.52 7.21 -0.59
N GLU A 38 -12.92 6.02 -0.49
CA GLU A 38 -13.07 5.11 0.66
C GLU A 38 -12.41 5.64 1.95
N ARG A 39 -11.35 6.45 1.82
CA ARG A 39 -10.46 6.88 2.91
C ARG A 39 -10.03 8.34 2.74
N ASN A 40 -9.29 8.90 3.70
CA ASN A 40 -8.94 10.33 3.75
C ASN A 40 -7.61 10.60 3.05
N HIS A 41 -7.65 10.74 1.73
CA HIS A 41 -6.47 11.01 0.90
C HIS A 41 -6.22 12.52 0.68
N VAL A 42 -5.99 13.26 1.77
CA VAL A 42 -5.65 14.69 1.72
C VAL A 42 -4.14 14.88 1.53
N CYS A 43 -3.70 15.01 0.26
CA CYS A 43 -2.27 15.06 -0.09
C CYS A 43 -1.52 16.23 0.55
N ALA A 44 -2.16 17.40 0.72
CA ALA A 44 -1.52 18.61 1.25
C ALA A 44 -0.90 18.44 2.65
N VAL A 45 -1.41 17.50 3.45
CA VAL A 45 -0.96 17.22 4.82
C VAL A 45 -0.34 15.83 4.98
N CYS A 46 -0.16 15.11 3.87
CA CYS A 46 0.34 13.74 3.87
C CYS A 46 1.87 13.73 3.79
N VAL A 47 2.51 12.98 4.68
CA VAL A 47 3.98 12.80 4.67
C VAL A 47 4.51 12.14 3.40
N ALA A 48 3.68 11.41 2.66
CA ALA A 48 4.06 10.76 1.41
C ALA A 48 3.74 11.59 0.15
N ASN A 49 3.40 12.87 0.29
CA ASN A 49 3.09 13.73 -0.85
C ASN A 49 4.29 13.80 -1.82
N GLY A 50 4.06 13.64 -3.12
CA GLY A 50 5.12 13.57 -4.12
C GLY A 50 5.83 12.21 -4.21
N HIS A 51 5.63 11.31 -3.24
CA HIS A 51 6.21 9.96 -3.18
C HIS A 51 5.13 8.88 -2.95
N CYS A 52 3.91 9.11 -3.44
CA CYS A 52 2.74 8.26 -3.23
C CYS A 52 2.27 7.62 -4.54
N GLU A 53 2.30 6.28 -4.63
CA GLU A 53 1.89 5.55 -5.85
C GLU A 53 0.42 5.81 -6.21
N LEU A 54 -0.45 6.03 -5.22
CA LEU A 54 -1.87 6.34 -5.47
C LEU A 54 -2.03 7.74 -6.11
N GLN A 55 -1.22 8.70 -5.68
CA GLN A 55 -1.19 10.05 -6.26
C GLN A 55 -0.64 10.00 -7.69
N ASP A 56 0.42 9.23 -7.93
CA ASP A 56 0.98 9.01 -9.26
C ASP A 56 -0.03 8.34 -10.20
N LEU A 57 -0.75 7.34 -9.69
CA LEU A 57 -1.78 6.65 -10.44
C LEU A 57 -2.92 7.61 -10.83
N ALA A 58 -3.39 8.45 -9.90
CA ALA A 58 -4.39 9.48 -10.18
C ALA A 58 -3.96 10.41 -11.33
N ARG A 59 -2.71 10.89 -11.30
CA ARG A 59 -2.14 11.70 -12.39
C ARG A 59 -2.12 10.91 -13.70
N LYS A 60 -1.65 9.67 -13.66
CA LYS A 60 -1.51 8.80 -14.84
C LYS A 60 -2.84 8.48 -15.52
N VAL A 61 -3.92 8.33 -14.75
CA VAL A 61 -5.25 8.03 -15.31
C VAL A 61 -6.07 9.29 -15.65
N GLY A 62 -5.49 10.49 -15.49
CA GLY A 62 -6.18 11.75 -15.75
C GLY A 62 -7.34 11.99 -14.79
N MET A 63 -7.17 11.64 -13.52
CA MET A 63 -8.13 11.92 -12.47
C MET A 63 -7.98 13.38 -12.04
N ASP A 64 -9.04 14.16 -12.28
CA ASP A 64 -9.15 15.58 -11.97
C ASP A 64 -10.01 15.84 -10.73
N HIS A 65 -11.06 15.02 -10.53
CA HIS A 65 -11.90 15.00 -9.34
C HIS A 65 -12.41 13.58 -9.07
N VAL A 66 -12.97 13.36 -7.88
CA VAL A 66 -13.64 12.11 -7.52
C VAL A 66 -15.14 12.30 -7.68
N ARG A 67 -15.79 11.42 -8.46
CA ARG A 67 -17.22 11.47 -8.79
C ARG A 67 -18.12 10.80 -7.75
N TYR A 68 -17.52 10.12 -6.78
CA TYR A 68 -18.21 9.39 -5.72
C TYR A 68 -18.15 10.16 -4.41
N ASP A 69 -19.17 9.97 -3.56
CA ASP A 69 -19.16 10.53 -2.21
C ASP A 69 -18.00 9.95 -1.41
N TYR A 70 -17.23 10.84 -0.78
CA TYR A 70 -16.20 10.44 0.16
C TYR A 70 -16.83 9.92 1.44
N GLN A 71 -16.30 8.80 1.95
CA GLN A 71 -16.78 8.21 3.19
C GLN A 71 -16.31 8.96 4.44
N PHE A 72 -15.20 9.70 4.33
CA PHE A 72 -14.52 10.42 5.41
C PHE A 72 -14.53 9.70 6.77
N PRO A 73 -14.11 8.44 6.85
CA PRO A 73 -14.17 7.70 8.11
C PRO A 73 -13.23 8.33 9.13
N ASN A 74 -13.62 8.31 10.41
CA ASN A 74 -12.76 8.70 11.51
C ASN A 74 -12.05 7.45 12.07
N LEU A 75 -10.89 7.12 11.50
CA LEU A 75 -10.11 5.96 11.90
C LEU A 75 -8.93 6.37 12.80
N PRO A 76 -8.52 5.50 13.75
CA PRO A 76 -7.41 5.82 14.63
C PRO A 76 -6.09 5.90 13.86
N VAL A 77 -5.18 6.72 14.39
CA VAL A 77 -3.77 6.75 13.99
C VAL A 77 -2.96 6.14 15.13
N ASP A 78 -2.26 5.06 14.85
CA ASP A 78 -1.39 4.39 15.81
C ASP A 78 0.03 4.98 15.73
N ILE A 79 0.42 5.65 16.81
CA ILE A 79 1.75 6.21 17.03
C ILE A 79 2.42 5.57 18.26
N THR A 80 2.07 4.35 18.63
CA THR A 80 2.67 3.68 19.80
C THR A 80 4.06 3.12 19.51
N HIS A 81 4.33 2.68 18.28
CA HIS A 81 5.65 2.16 17.89
C HIS A 81 6.74 3.25 17.95
N GLN A 82 7.91 2.96 18.52
CA GLN A 82 8.96 3.96 18.74
C GLN A 82 9.37 4.72 17.47
N ARG A 83 9.51 4.01 16.35
CA ARG A 83 10.06 4.54 15.09
C ARG A 83 9.04 4.83 13.98
N PHE A 84 7.86 4.23 14.04
CA PHE A 84 6.94 4.17 12.91
C PHE A 84 5.52 4.53 13.36
N GLY A 85 4.67 4.91 12.40
CA GLY A 85 3.26 5.16 12.63
C GLY A 85 2.38 4.53 11.56
N LEU A 86 1.15 4.22 11.95
CA LEU A 86 0.10 3.68 11.09
C LEU A 86 -1.10 4.62 11.10
N ASP A 87 -1.41 5.19 9.94
CA ASP A 87 -2.62 5.96 9.71
C ASP A 87 -3.61 5.16 8.86
N HIS A 88 -4.63 4.62 9.51
CA HIS A 88 -5.69 3.87 8.83
C HIS A 88 -6.48 4.70 7.84
N ASN A 89 -6.54 6.02 8.02
CA ASN A 89 -7.24 6.93 7.12
C ASN A 89 -6.55 7.05 5.75
N ARG A 90 -5.34 6.51 5.58
CA ARG A 90 -4.60 6.55 4.31
C ARG A 90 -4.40 5.17 3.70
N CYS A 91 -4.90 4.10 4.33
CA CYS A 91 -4.68 2.72 3.92
C CYS A 91 -5.70 2.27 2.88
N ILE A 92 -5.22 1.85 1.70
CA ILE A 92 -6.04 1.28 0.61
C ILE A 92 -6.19 -0.25 0.68
N LEU A 93 -5.90 -0.85 1.84
CA LEU A 93 -5.99 -2.29 2.10
C LEU A 93 -5.31 -3.20 1.02
N CYS A 94 -4.20 -2.74 0.43
CA CYS A 94 -3.50 -3.48 -0.64
C CYS A 94 -2.72 -4.72 -0.20
N THR A 95 -2.68 -4.98 1.12
CA THR A 95 -2.02 -6.13 1.79
C THR A 95 -0.51 -6.29 1.56
N ARG A 96 0.17 -5.29 0.97
CA ARG A 96 1.63 -5.33 0.78
C ARG A 96 2.40 -5.40 2.10
N CYS A 97 1.98 -4.69 3.14
CA CYS A 97 2.62 -4.73 4.46
C CYS A 97 2.53 -6.13 5.09
N VAL A 98 1.36 -6.78 4.98
CA VAL A 98 1.13 -8.16 5.42
C VAL A 98 2.09 -9.10 4.70
N ARG A 99 2.07 -9.10 3.36
CA ARG A 99 2.92 -10.00 2.57
C ARG A 99 4.42 -9.80 2.80
N VAL A 100 4.89 -8.56 2.91
CA VAL A 100 6.33 -8.31 3.15
C VAL A 100 6.76 -8.74 4.54
N CYS A 101 5.90 -8.57 5.55
CA CYS A 101 6.19 -9.00 6.91
C CYS A 101 6.18 -10.52 7.06
N ASP A 102 5.33 -11.21 6.30
CA ASP A 102 5.28 -12.66 6.17
C ASP A 102 6.47 -13.19 5.34
N GLN A 103 6.52 -12.86 4.06
CA GLN A 103 7.37 -13.56 3.09
C GLN A 103 8.83 -13.09 3.10
N ILE A 104 9.07 -11.79 3.36
CA ILE A 104 10.42 -11.24 3.34
C ILE A 104 11.03 -11.28 4.74
N GLU A 105 10.31 -10.76 5.73
CA GLU A 105 10.81 -10.72 7.11
C GLU A 105 10.60 -12.04 7.87
N GLY A 106 9.48 -12.74 7.67
CA GLY A 106 9.11 -13.93 8.47
C GLY A 106 8.59 -13.60 9.88
N ALA A 107 8.19 -12.34 10.13
CA ALA A 107 7.75 -11.88 11.45
C ALA A 107 6.26 -12.09 11.71
N HIS A 108 5.42 -12.13 10.65
CA HIS A 108 3.97 -12.31 10.75
C HIS A 108 3.25 -11.34 11.70
N THR A 109 3.77 -10.11 11.86
CA THR A 109 3.17 -9.10 12.76
C THR A 109 1.85 -8.55 12.22
N TRP A 110 1.73 -8.40 10.91
CA TRP A 110 0.57 -7.77 10.29
C TRP A 110 -0.47 -8.80 9.86
N ASP A 111 -1.73 -8.52 10.16
CA ASP A 111 -2.89 -9.27 9.66
C ASP A 111 -4.04 -8.32 9.27
N ILE A 112 -5.19 -8.86 8.89
CA ILE A 112 -6.41 -8.13 8.53
C ILE A 112 -7.53 -8.54 9.48
N SER A 113 -8.24 -7.57 10.03
CA SER A 113 -9.46 -7.79 10.80
C SER A 113 -10.63 -6.98 10.23
N GLY A 114 -11.84 -7.42 10.54
CA GLY A 114 -13.08 -6.85 10.02
C GLY A 114 -13.48 -7.39 8.65
N ARG A 115 -14.54 -6.81 8.07
CA ARG A 115 -15.09 -7.16 6.76
C ARG A 115 -15.64 -5.92 6.06
N GLY A 116 -15.71 -5.98 4.73
CA GLY A 116 -16.23 -4.87 3.92
C GLY A 116 -15.50 -3.56 4.22
N HIS A 117 -16.26 -2.46 4.33
CA HIS A 117 -15.71 -1.13 4.62
C HIS A 117 -14.99 -1.03 5.99
N GLY A 118 -15.31 -1.94 6.92
CA GLY A 118 -14.69 -2.02 8.24
C GLY A 118 -13.39 -2.83 8.29
N ALA A 119 -12.95 -3.39 7.17
CA ALA A 119 -11.69 -4.12 7.11
C ALA A 119 -10.48 -3.18 7.30
N ARG A 120 -9.54 -3.60 8.16
CA ARG A 120 -8.31 -2.86 8.44
C ARG A 120 -7.15 -3.82 8.69
N VAL A 121 -5.94 -3.34 8.39
CA VAL A 121 -4.72 -4.00 8.85
C VAL A 121 -4.63 -3.89 10.37
N ILE A 122 -4.09 -4.89 11.04
CA ILE A 122 -3.89 -4.94 12.49
C ILE A 122 -2.52 -5.53 12.80
N THR A 123 -2.01 -5.27 14.00
CA THR A 123 -0.81 -5.91 14.52
C THR A 123 -1.13 -6.95 15.58
N ASP A 124 -0.51 -8.12 15.49
CA ASP A 124 -0.77 -9.28 16.34
C ASP A 124 -2.30 -9.49 16.50
N MET A 125 -2.79 -9.67 17.74
CA MET A 125 -4.22 -9.76 18.05
C MET A 125 -4.88 -8.37 18.19
N ASN A 126 -4.67 -7.50 17.21
CA ASN A 126 -5.13 -6.10 17.22
C ASN A 126 -4.59 -5.32 18.44
N ALA A 127 -3.36 -5.62 18.86
CA ALA A 127 -2.63 -4.84 19.84
C ALA A 127 -2.09 -3.54 19.19
N PRO A 128 -1.80 -2.48 19.95
CA PRO A 128 -1.05 -1.34 19.43
C PRO A 128 0.30 -1.78 18.86
N TRP A 129 0.76 -1.15 17.79
CA TRP A 129 1.98 -1.56 17.09
C TRP A 129 3.23 -1.51 17.98
N GLY A 130 3.30 -0.57 18.93
CA GLY A 130 4.38 -0.50 19.91
C GLY A 130 4.41 -1.64 20.92
N GLU A 131 3.31 -2.37 21.07
CA GLU A 131 3.18 -3.52 21.97
C GLU A 131 3.27 -4.86 21.23
N ALA A 132 3.32 -4.83 19.89
CA ALA A 132 3.37 -6.02 19.04
C ALA A 132 4.71 -6.76 19.21
N LYS A 133 4.67 -7.90 19.89
CA LYS A 133 5.88 -8.67 20.28
C LYS A 133 6.56 -9.33 19.09
N SER A 134 5.80 -9.60 18.03
CA SER A 134 6.34 -10.17 16.80
C SER A 134 7.12 -9.16 15.96
N CYS A 135 6.94 -7.85 16.18
CA CYS A 135 7.54 -6.81 15.36
C CYS A 135 9.06 -6.74 15.55
N THR A 136 9.81 -6.91 14.46
CA THR A 136 11.29 -6.80 14.46
C THR A 136 11.79 -5.37 14.25
N SER A 137 10.89 -4.38 14.18
CA SER A 137 11.23 -2.97 13.86
C SER A 137 12.00 -2.77 12.55
N CYS A 138 11.91 -3.71 11.60
CA CYS A 138 12.73 -3.72 10.39
C CYS A 138 12.34 -2.66 9.34
N GLY A 139 11.14 -2.08 9.41
CA GLY A 139 10.67 -1.02 8.51
C GLY A 139 10.30 -1.45 7.09
N LYS A 140 10.46 -2.73 6.71
CA LYS A 140 10.18 -3.21 5.34
C LYS A 140 8.72 -2.97 4.91
N CYS A 141 7.78 -3.07 5.85
CA CYS A 141 6.37 -2.76 5.62
C CYS A 141 6.13 -1.26 5.30
N VAL A 142 6.91 -0.35 5.89
CA VAL A 142 6.86 1.10 5.62
C VAL A 142 7.38 1.39 4.20
N THR A 143 8.45 0.72 3.78
CA THR A 143 8.98 0.80 2.41
C THR A 143 7.99 0.24 1.38
N ALA A 144 7.31 -0.85 1.70
CA ALA A 144 6.41 -1.54 0.78
C ALA A 144 5.03 -0.87 0.60
N CYS A 145 4.63 -0.05 1.57
CA CYS A 145 3.36 0.65 1.53
C CYS A 145 3.28 1.55 0.27
N PRO A 146 2.16 1.58 -0.48
CA PRO A 146 2.02 2.46 -1.66
C PRO A 146 1.55 3.88 -1.33
N THR A 147 0.97 4.09 -0.14
CA THR A 147 0.34 5.36 0.29
C THR A 147 0.95 5.87 1.59
N GLY A 148 0.55 7.02 2.13
CA GLY A 148 1.03 7.51 3.44
C GLY A 148 0.54 6.74 4.68
N ALA A 149 -0.02 5.52 4.53
CA ALA A 149 -0.59 4.78 5.65
C ALA A 149 0.44 4.29 6.65
N LEU A 150 1.59 3.79 6.18
CA LEU A 150 2.72 3.42 7.03
C LEU A 150 3.85 4.40 6.78
N PHE A 151 4.38 4.98 7.87
CA PHE A 151 5.38 6.03 7.79
C PHE A 151 6.39 5.96 8.92
N LYS A 152 7.56 6.58 8.71
CA LYS A 152 8.58 6.76 9.74
C LYS A 152 8.33 8.08 10.46
N LYS A 153 8.28 8.04 11.78
CA LYS A 153 8.09 9.23 12.62
C LYS A 153 9.25 10.20 12.45
N GLY A 154 8.93 11.50 12.48
CA GLY A 154 9.92 12.57 12.32
C GLY A 154 10.43 12.77 10.90
N SER A 155 9.91 12.01 9.92
CA SER A 155 10.28 12.22 8.51
C SER A 155 9.51 13.41 7.93
N THR A 156 10.20 14.27 7.23
CA THR A 156 9.61 15.29 6.37
C THR A 156 9.10 14.67 5.07
N VAL A 157 8.33 15.45 4.29
CA VAL A 157 7.83 15.00 2.98
C VAL A 157 8.99 14.61 2.05
N ALA A 158 10.08 15.37 2.06
CA ALA A 158 11.25 15.12 1.21
C ALA A 158 12.01 13.83 1.60
N GLU A 159 11.89 13.37 2.84
CA GLU A 159 12.59 12.17 3.34
C GLU A 159 11.77 10.89 3.17
N MET A 160 10.49 10.99 2.83
CA MET A 160 9.59 9.86 2.63
C MET A 160 9.70 9.26 1.22
N GLU A 161 10.93 9.16 0.71
CA GLU A 161 11.21 8.47 -0.54
C GLU A 161 11.17 6.95 -0.34
N ARG A 162 10.51 6.25 -1.25
CA ARG A 162 10.34 4.79 -1.18
C ARG A 162 11.19 4.11 -2.22
N ASP A 163 12.37 3.68 -1.79
CA ASP A 163 13.25 2.86 -2.61
C ASP A 163 12.81 1.39 -2.61
N ARG A 164 12.10 0.99 -3.67
CA ARG A 164 11.62 -0.38 -3.87
C ARG A 164 12.73 -1.34 -4.27
N THR A 165 13.80 -0.83 -4.88
CA THR A 165 14.92 -1.65 -5.33
C THR A 165 15.59 -2.36 -4.16
N ARG A 166 15.54 -1.77 -2.96
CA ARG A 166 15.99 -2.43 -1.71
C ARG A 166 15.23 -3.71 -1.38
N LEU A 167 13.91 -3.75 -1.58
CA LEU A 167 13.13 -4.96 -1.31
C LEU A 167 13.43 -6.03 -2.35
N GLU A 168 13.55 -5.64 -3.62
CA GLU A 168 13.93 -6.53 -4.73
C GLU A 168 15.33 -7.10 -4.53
N PHE A 169 16.27 -6.28 -4.06
CA PHE A 169 17.62 -6.71 -3.69
C PHE A 169 17.57 -7.76 -2.57
N ILE A 170 16.81 -7.53 -1.49
CA ILE A 170 16.70 -8.49 -0.38
C ILE A 170 16.14 -9.83 -0.87
N VAL A 171 15.11 -9.81 -1.71
CA VAL A 171 14.53 -11.03 -2.29
C VAL A 171 15.57 -11.74 -3.16
N THR A 172 16.20 -11.02 -4.07
CA THR A 172 17.22 -11.56 -4.99
C THR A 172 18.42 -12.12 -4.22
N ALA A 173 18.90 -11.42 -3.20
CA ALA A 173 20.00 -11.82 -2.33
C ALA A 173 19.68 -13.12 -1.58
N ARG A 174 18.44 -13.28 -1.11
CA ARG A 174 17.98 -14.49 -0.43
C ARG A 174 17.86 -15.68 -1.39
N GLU A 175 17.28 -15.48 -2.56
CA GLU A 175 17.13 -16.52 -3.59
C GLU A 175 18.48 -16.99 -4.13
N LYS A 176 19.40 -16.06 -4.39
CA LYS A 176 20.72 -16.33 -4.97
C LYS A 176 21.81 -16.59 -3.91
N LYS A 177 21.49 -16.45 -2.61
CA LYS A 177 22.44 -16.47 -1.49
C LYS A 177 23.61 -15.47 -1.65
N GLN A 178 23.34 -14.32 -2.27
CA GLN A 178 24.33 -13.28 -2.59
C GLN A 178 23.98 -11.99 -1.84
N TRP A 179 24.66 -11.73 -0.72
CA TRP A 179 24.41 -10.58 0.15
C TRP A 179 25.35 -9.39 -0.11
N ILE A 180 26.16 -9.47 -1.16
CA ILE A 180 27.14 -8.44 -1.52
C ILE A 180 26.58 -7.69 -2.73
N GLY A 181 26.16 -6.44 -2.50
CA GLY A 181 25.68 -5.48 -3.49
C GLY A 181 25.74 -4.08 -2.91
#